data_AF-A0A7S3BEL7-F1
#
_entry.id   AF-A0A7S3BEL7-F1
#
_cell.length_a   1.000
_cell.length_b   1.000
_cell.length_c   1.000
_cell.angle_alpha   90.00
_cell.angle_beta   90.00
_cell.angle_gamma   90.00
#
_symmetry.space_group_name_H-M   'P 1'
#
loop_
_entity.id
_entity.type
_entity.pdbx_description
1 polymer ?
#
loop_
_entity_poly.entity_id
_entity_poly.type
_entity_poly.pdbx_seq_one_letter_code
_entity_poly.pdbx_strand_id
1 'polypeptide(L)'
;DGGMSRRFLTWRARLNGFFEAHRTRYFLLFLICLNTLIMMVERDPMPLEQRLFVEHANILFTAIYALEMILKILGKGLFNYWRDPFDRFDGIVVVLSLVDSSINLAKEMGTIDGWAIDVSTLRLFRLMRIFKLVRSWRSLGVIIRSMLSAIGNLGNLSLVLFLVISVFAMLGKELFHDRIEYGGEFVLRRNLYDTIEHAMTTVFVVLVGEDWDQIMGATTHVMGHIYTTYFVVMVCVGNYVILNLIVAMVIGGVVEAAEEQLFEDELERENKTIRRGSMLNAATLPGVGSGGERFRRLCDGRLAAFFAQRADHSLMIFPPNHWLRHLCATILTSTLPGTPITIDVVVIACIFSASAAIATQTCNDDPHTYHAFDLAGWVGPVSKLATIVSTIEIGLKVVAFGMLCKPNGFLRSGWHQFDFVVVLTSIVELVLPWSLSHGVGANFVLRSIHVLRPLRLVARLSGLRQVINLLGVVMSRVINVFVVYLLFLLVFSLLGVQLFAGRFASCTDKAFTTRESCLAAGDRWENPP
;
A
#
# COMPACT_ATOMS: atom_id res chain seq x y z
N ASP A 1 -54.46 -1.94 26.60
CA ASP A 1 -53.32 -2.38 25.76
C ASP A 1 -52.47 -1.31 25.08
N GLY A 2 -52.82 -0.01 25.08
CA GLY A 2 -52.00 1.03 24.42
C GLY A 2 -50.66 1.39 25.09
N GLY A 3 -50.52 1.18 26.41
CA GLY A 3 -49.32 1.55 27.17
C GLY A 3 -48.12 0.62 26.96
N MET A 4 -48.36 -0.68 26.77
CA MET A 4 -47.32 -1.69 26.53
C MET A 4 -46.68 -1.50 25.13
N SER A 5 -47.51 -1.18 24.13
CA SER A 5 -47.07 -0.86 22.76
C SER A 5 -46.18 0.40 22.72
N ARG A 6 -46.55 1.48 23.43
CA ARG A 6 -45.71 2.69 23.52
C ARG A 6 -44.37 2.44 24.20
N ARG A 7 -44.33 1.70 25.32
CA ARG A 7 -43.07 1.37 26.02
C ARG A 7 -42.16 0.51 25.14
N PHE A 8 -42.72 -0.46 24.42
CA PHE A 8 -41.98 -1.29 23.48
C PHE A 8 -41.42 -0.50 22.30
N LEU A 9 -42.21 0.36 21.66
CA LEU A 9 -41.76 1.26 20.59
C LEU A 9 -40.65 2.21 21.06
N THR A 10 -40.79 2.77 22.26
CA THR A 10 -39.76 3.65 22.84
C THR A 10 -38.47 2.89 23.12
N TRP A 11 -38.57 1.66 23.63
CA TRP A 11 -37.41 0.78 23.84
C TRP A 11 -36.70 0.43 22.54
N ARG A 12 -37.46 0.09 21.48
CA ARG A 12 -36.91 -0.18 20.13
C ARG A 12 -36.21 1.03 19.54
N ALA A 13 -36.79 2.22 19.67
CA ALA A 13 -36.17 3.47 19.21
C ALA A 13 -34.86 3.77 19.95
N ARG A 14 -34.83 3.56 21.28
CA ARG A 14 -33.58 3.69 22.07
C ARG A 14 -32.52 2.68 21.65
N LEU A 15 -32.93 1.45 21.39
CA LEU A 15 -32.03 0.38 20.97
C LEU A 15 -31.46 0.63 19.56
N ASN A 16 -32.27 1.13 18.63
CA ASN A 16 -31.78 1.57 17.33
C ASN A 16 -30.81 2.77 17.47
N GLY A 17 -31.16 3.76 18.28
CA GLY A 17 -30.29 4.91 18.58
C GLY A 17 -28.96 4.51 19.24
N PHE A 18 -28.94 3.43 20.02
CA PHE A 18 -27.71 2.87 20.58
C PHE A 18 -26.74 2.38 19.49
N PHE A 19 -27.23 1.69 18.46
CA PHE A 19 -26.39 1.21 17.35
C PHE A 19 -25.96 2.33 16.38
N GLU A 20 -26.75 3.39 16.27
CA GLU A 20 -26.41 4.58 15.47
C GLU A 20 -25.40 5.49 16.19
N ALA A 21 -25.24 5.36 17.50
CA ALA A 21 -24.29 6.14 18.27
C ALA A 21 -22.85 5.89 17.82
N HIS A 22 -22.06 6.96 17.67
CA HIS A 22 -20.66 6.89 17.25
C HIS A 22 -19.82 5.91 18.10
N ARG A 23 -20.03 5.89 19.42
CA ARG A 23 -19.32 4.99 20.34
C ARG A 23 -19.52 3.52 19.99
N THR A 24 -20.75 3.10 19.75
CA THR A 24 -21.09 1.72 19.40
C THR A 24 -20.52 1.35 18.04
N ARG A 25 -20.61 2.26 17.05
CA ARG A 25 -20.03 2.03 15.72
C ARG A 25 -18.50 1.87 15.76
N TYR A 26 -17.79 2.71 16.52
CA TYR A 26 -16.34 2.57 16.69
C TYR A 26 -15.96 1.32 17.50
N PHE A 27 -16.75 0.94 18.49
CA PHE A 27 -16.55 -0.31 19.23
C PHE A 27 -16.70 -1.56 18.35
N LEU A 28 -17.75 -1.62 17.54
CA LEU A 28 -17.95 -2.71 16.57
C LEU A 28 -16.84 -2.75 15.52
N LEU A 29 -16.39 -1.58 15.05
CA LEU A 29 -15.24 -1.46 14.15
C LEU A 29 -13.96 -2.03 14.79
N PHE A 30 -13.70 -1.69 16.05
CA PHE A 30 -12.58 -2.22 16.81
C PHE A 30 -12.62 -3.76 16.90
N LEU A 31 -13.80 -4.34 17.19
CA LEU A 31 -13.97 -5.79 17.24
C LEU A 31 -13.71 -6.46 15.88
N ILE A 32 -14.15 -5.85 14.77
CA ILE A 32 -13.86 -6.34 13.42
C ILE A 32 -12.35 -6.34 13.17
N CYS A 33 -11.67 -5.23 13.44
CA CYS A 33 -10.21 -5.14 13.28
C CYS A 33 -9.47 -6.16 14.15
N LEU A 34 -9.88 -6.32 15.41
CA LEU A 34 -9.28 -7.29 16.32
C LEU A 34 -9.49 -8.73 15.86
N ASN A 35 -10.70 -9.07 15.39
CA ASN A 35 -10.97 -10.40 14.83
C ASN A 35 -10.10 -10.67 13.59
N THR A 36 -9.96 -9.70 12.68
CA THR A 36 -9.06 -9.81 11.52
C THR A 36 -7.61 -10.02 11.93
N LEU A 37 -7.10 -9.25 12.90
CA LEU A 37 -5.73 -9.41 13.40
C LEU A 37 -5.49 -10.80 14.00
N ILE A 38 -6.47 -11.37 14.69
CA ILE A 38 -6.38 -12.74 15.23
C ILE A 38 -6.36 -13.77 14.09
N MET A 39 -7.15 -13.58 13.03
CA MET A 39 -7.10 -14.46 11.84
C MET A 39 -5.76 -14.39 11.11
N MET A 40 -5.06 -13.25 11.15
CA MET A 40 -3.72 -13.10 10.55
C MET A 40 -2.61 -13.89 11.27
N VAL A 41 -2.86 -14.38 12.49
CA VAL A 41 -1.88 -15.20 13.24
C VAL A 41 -1.80 -16.63 12.71
N GLU A 42 -2.80 -17.07 11.95
CA GLU A 42 -2.86 -18.42 11.40
C GLU A 42 -1.68 -18.71 10.47
N ARG A 43 -0.95 -19.80 10.75
CA ARG A 43 0.21 -20.25 9.99
C ARG A 43 0.36 -21.76 10.10
N ASP A 44 1.04 -22.38 9.14
CA ASP A 44 1.41 -23.80 9.23
C ASP A 44 2.94 -23.94 9.32
N PRO A 45 3.50 -24.70 10.29
CA PRO A 45 2.82 -25.36 11.41
C PRO A 45 2.44 -24.40 12.56
N MET A 46 1.28 -24.64 13.17
CA MET A 46 0.79 -23.87 14.33
C MET A 46 0.94 -24.66 15.64
N PRO A 47 1.55 -24.11 16.69
CA PRO A 47 1.53 -24.71 18.03
C PRO A 47 0.10 -24.87 18.57
N LEU A 48 -0.14 -25.92 19.36
CA LEU A 48 -1.47 -26.27 19.88
C LEU A 48 -2.11 -25.14 20.69
N GLU A 49 -1.35 -24.48 21.58
CA GLU A 49 -1.87 -23.37 22.40
C GLU A 49 -2.37 -22.20 21.56
N GLN A 50 -1.64 -21.85 20.49
CA GLN A 50 -2.01 -20.75 19.60
C GLN A 50 -3.25 -21.13 18.79
N ARG A 51 -3.36 -22.39 18.35
CA ARG A 51 -4.53 -22.90 17.63
C ARG A 51 -5.79 -22.81 18.50
N LEU A 52 -5.71 -23.32 19.72
CA LEU A 52 -6.81 -23.25 20.69
C LEU A 52 -7.21 -21.80 20.95
N PHE A 53 -6.25 -20.90 21.15
CA PHE A 53 -6.55 -19.48 21.35
C PHE A 53 -7.35 -18.87 20.18
N VAL A 54 -6.90 -19.09 18.94
CA VAL A 54 -7.58 -18.58 17.74
C VAL A 54 -9.00 -19.17 17.59
N GLU A 55 -9.16 -20.45 17.91
CA GLU A 55 -10.47 -21.12 17.88
C GLU A 55 -11.45 -20.56 18.91
N HIS A 56 -11.03 -20.44 20.17
CA HIS A 56 -11.85 -19.84 21.23
C HIS A 56 -12.20 -18.38 20.91
N ALA A 57 -11.24 -17.61 20.39
CA ALA A 57 -11.49 -16.24 19.96
C ALA A 57 -12.54 -16.19 18.84
N ASN A 58 -12.45 -17.07 17.84
CA ASN A 58 -13.42 -17.13 16.75
C ASN A 58 -14.84 -17.44 17.23
N ILE A 59 -15.00 -18.36 18.19
CA ILE A 59 -16.30 -18.65 18.81
C ILE A 59 -16.83 -17.41 19.54
N LEU A 60 -15.98 -16.76 20.35
CA LEU A 60 -16.35 -15.54 21.08
C LEU A 60 -16.83 -14.42 20.14
N PHE A 61 -16.09 -14.13 19.06
CA PHE A 61 -16.51 -13.11 18.08
C PHE A 61 -17.81 -13.49 17.38
N THR A 62 -18.00 -14.78 17.05
CA THR A 62 -19.24 -15.27 16.45
C THR A 62 -20.43 -15.05 17.38
N ALA A 63 -20.28 -15.33 18.67
CA ALA A 63 -21.30 -15.07 19.68
C ALA A 63 -21.62 -13.58 19.81
N ILE A 64 -20.59 -12.71 19.82
CA ILE A 64 -20.78 -11.25 19.85
C ILE A 64 -21.54 -10.76 18.62
N TYR A 65 -21.19 -11.22 17.42
CA TYR A 65 -21.90 -10.83 16.19
C TYR A 65 -23.32 -11.39 16.10
N ALA A 66 -23.56 -12.59 16.64
CA ALA A 66 -24.91 -13.15 16.78
C ALA A 66 -25.76 -12.30 17.72
N LEU A 67 -25.20 -11.88 18.86
CA LEU A 67 -25.89 -10.96 19.78
C LEU A 67 -26.17 -9.61 19.11
N GLU A 68 -25.19 -9.04 18.40
CA GLU A 68 -25.38 -7.80 17.61
C GLU A 68 -26.54 -7.94 16.61
N MET A 69 -26.58 -9.04 15.85
CA MET A 69 -27.64 -9.35 14.89
C MET A 69 -29.02 -9.40 15.57
N ILE A 70 -29.15 -10.16 16.66
CA ILE A 70 -30.41 -10.30 17.40
C ILE A 70 -30.87 -8.93 17.91
N LEU A 71 -29.97 -8.16 18.52
CA LEU A 71 -30.29 -6.83 19.03
C LEU A 71 -30.72 -5.89 17.88
N LYS A 72 -30.03 -5.87 16.73
CA LYS A 72 -30.45 -5.07 15.57
C LYS A 72 -31.83 -5.47 15.05
N ILE A 73 -32.14 -6.76 14.98
CA ILE A 73 -33.46 -7.26 14.56
C ILE A 73 -34.55 -6.79 15.54
N LEU A 74 -34.29 -6.86 16.85
CA LEU A 74 -35.21 -6.37 17.89
C LEU A 74 -35.43 -4.84 17.78
N GLY A 75 -34.38 -4.07 17.51
CA GLY A 75 -34.44 -2.61 17.35
C GLY A 75 -35.20 -2.19 16.09
N LYS A 76 -34.68 -2.55 14.92
CA LYS A 76 -35.19 -2.10 13.61
C LYS A 76 -36.46 -2.83 13.17
N GLY A 77 -36.63 -4.07 13.62
CA GLY A 77 -37.61 -5.02 13.10
C GLY A 77 -37.08 -5.82 11.93
N LEU A 78 -37.59 -7.04 11.79
CA LEU A 78 -37.15 -8.01 10.79
C LEU A 78 -37.18 -7.42 9.37
N PHE A 79 -38.31 -6.87 8.93
CA PHE A 79 -38.44 -6.33 7.57
C PHE A 79 -37.49 -5.16 7.28
N ASN A 80 -37.32 -4.24 8.22
CA ASN A 80 -36.41 -3.11 8.05
C ASN A 80 -34.94 -3.54 8.06
N TYR A 81 -34.60 -4.55 8.88
CA TYR A 81 -33.27 -5.15 8.89
C TYR A 81 -32.94 -5.80 7.54
N TRP A 82 -33.87 -6.58 6.98
CA TRP A 82 -33.67 -7.22 5.68
C TRP A 82 -33.72 -6.24 4.51
N ARG A 83 -34.33 -5.06 4.64
CA ARG A 83 -34.36 -4.04 3.59
C ARG A 83 -33.01 -3.32 3.43
N ASP A 84 -32.24 -3.16 4.49
CA ASP A 84 -30.91 -2.54 4.43
C ASP A 84 -29.86 -3.56 3.89
N PRO A 85 -29.12 -3.23 2.82
CA PRO A 85 -28.20 -4.18 2.18
C PRO A 85 -27.02 -4.56 3.06
N PHE A 86 -26.54 -3.65 3.93
CA PHE A 86 -25.41 -3.92 4.81
C PHE A 86 -25.83 -4.78 6.00
N ASP A 87 -26.98 -4.52 6.59
CA ASP A 87 -27.54 -5.33 7.67
C ASP A 87 -27.92 -6.73 7.16
N ARG A 88 -28.52 -6.86 5.96
CA ARG A 88 -28.79 -8.17 5.35
C ARG A 88 -27.50 -8.98 5.14
N PHE A 89 -26.47 -8.37 4.56
CA PHE A 89 -25.18 -9.02 4.34
C PHE A 89 -24.54 -9.47 5.66
N ASP A 90 -24.55 -8.61 6.68
CA ASP A 90 -24.09 -8.91 8.03
C ASP A 90 -24.81 -10.14 8.62
N GLY A 91 -26.15 -10.18 8.50
CA GLY A 91 -26.96 -11.30 8.95
C GLY A 91 -26.61 -12.62 8.27
N ILE A 92 -26.39 -12.61 6.95
CA ILE A 92 -25.96 -13.79 6.19
C ILE A 92 -24.63 -14.32 6.71
N VAL A 93 -23.64 -13.43 6.93
CA VAL A 93 -22.31 -13.82 7.45
C VAL A 93 -22.40 -14.43 8.84
N VAL A 94 -23.25 -13.88 9.71
CA VAL A 94 -23.49 -14.42 11.06
C VAL A 94 -24.14 -15.79 11.00
N VAL A 95 -25.17 -15.98 10.18
CA VAL A 95 -25.87 -17.27 10.02
C VAL A 95 -24.91 -18.34 9.49
N LEU A 96 -24.13 -18.05 8.45
CA LEU A 96 -23.13 -19.00 7.93
C LEU A 96 -22.08 -19.38 8.99
N SER A 97 -21.68 -18.43 9.83
CA SER A 97 -20.74 -18.68 10.93
C SER A 97 -21.33 -19.56 12.04
N LEU A 98 -22.62 -19.38 12.35
CA LEU A 98 -23.33 -20.22 13.31
C LEU A 98 -23.51 -21.65 12.78
N VAL A 99 -23.82 -21.79 11.48
CA VAL A 99 -23.90 -23.09 10.81
C VAL A 99 -22.54 -23.81 10.88
N ASP A 100 -21.45 -23.14 10.51
CA ASP A 100 -20.10 -23.70 10.63
C ASP A 100 -19.78 -24.16 12.07
N SER A 101 -20.04 -23.31 13.06
CA SER A 101 -19.82 -23.65 14.48
C SER A 101 -20.67 -24.82 14.94
N SER A 102 -21.92 -24.92 14.49
CA SER A 102 -22.83 -26.02 14.85
C SER A 102 -22.40 -27.35 14.24
N ILE A 103 -21.87 -27.33 13.01
CA ILE A 103 -21.34 -28.53 12.34
C ILE A 103 -20.08 -29.02 13.07
N ASN A 104 -19.19 -28.12 13.48
CA ASN A 104 -17.99 -28.49 14.27
C ASN A 104 -18.37 -29.15 15.59
N LEU A 105 -19.32 -28.58 16.32
CA LEU A 105 -19.81 -29.15 17.57
C LEU A 105 -20.48 -30.51 17.36
N ALA A 106 -21.28 -30.67 16.31
CA ALA A 106 -21.96 -31.92 16.01
C ALA A 106 -20.98 -33.06 15.63
N LYS A 107 -19.85 -32.71 14.99
CA LYS A 107 -18.75 -33.63 14.70
C LYS A 107 -18.04 -34.08 15.97
N GLU A 108 -17.74 -33.16 16.89
CA GLU A 108 -17.14 -33.50 18.18
C GLU A 108 -18.03 -34.44 19.01
N MET A 109 -19.36 -34.25 18.93
CA MET A 109 -20.33 -35.11 19.60
C MET A 109 -20.60 -36.46 18.89
N GLY A 110 -19.94 -36.74 17.76
CA GLY A 110 -20.11 -38.00 17.01
C GLY A 110 -21.52 -38.22 16.44
N THR A 111 -22.31 -37.14 16.31
CA THR A 111 -23.71 -37.22 15.83
C THR A 111 -23.84 -37.15 14.30
N ILE A 112 -22.81 -36.65 13.62
CA ILE A 112 -22.79 -36.44 12.17
C ILE A 112 -21.46 -36.96 11.62
N ASP A 113 -21.47 -38.21 11.17
CA ASP A 113 -20.40 -38.77 10.34
C ASP A 113 -20.67 -38.42 8.87
N GLY A 114 -19.74 -37.75 8.20
CA GLY A 114 -19.68 -37.78 6.73
C GLY A 114 -20.51 -36.78 5.93
N TRP A 115 -20.78 -35.55 6.41
CA TRP A 115 -21.18 -34.49 5.47
C TRP A 115 -20.03 -34.16 4.51
N ALA A 116 -20.27 -34.33 3.20
CA ALA A 116 -19.30 -34.14 2.11
C ALA A 116 -18.89 -32.67 1.86
N ILE A 117 -19.50 -31.72 2.57
CA ILE A 117 -19.03 -30.34 2.55
C ILE A 117 -17.82 -30.27 3.46
N ASP A 118 -16.64 -30.13 2.85
CA ASP A 118 -15.42 -29.78 3.55
C ASP A 118 -15.70 -28.56 4.43
N VAL A 119 -15.78 -28.78 5.74
CA VAL A 119 -15.95 -27.73 6.75
C VAL A 119 -14.87 -26.64 6.60
N SER A 120 -13.73 -27.01 6.01
CA SER A 120 -12.69 -26.11 5.52
C SER A 120 -13.18 -24.96 4.65
N THR A 121 -14.20 -25.17 3.82
CA THR A 121 -14.75 -24.13 2.94
C THR A 121 -15.69 -23.18 3.68
N LEU A 122 -16.48 -23.68 4.64
CA LEU A 122 -17.39 -22.85 5.44
C LEU A 122 -16.62 -21.88 6.34
N ARG A 123 -15.46 -22.34 6.84
CA ARG A 123 -14.46 -21.54 7.52
C ARG A 123 -13.99 -20.31 6.71
N LEU A 124 -14.08 -20.31 5.38
CA LEU A 124 -13.71 -19.15 4.56
C LEU A 124 -14.70 -18.00 4.68
N PHE A 125 -15.99 -18.29 4.92
CA PHE A 125 -17.02 -17.25 5.04
C PHE A 125 -16.81 -16.38 6.28
N ARG A 126 -16.04 -16.83 7.27
CA ARG A 126 -15.64 -15.99 8.40
C ARG A 126 -14.80 -14.79 7.96
N LEU A 127 -14.06 -14.89 6.85
CA LEU A 127 -13.31 -13.77 6.26
C LEU A 127 -14.24 -12.67 5.74
N MET A 128 -15.48 -13.02 5.37
CA MET A 128 -16.46 -12.03 4.88
C MET A 128 -16.78 -10.96 5.92
N ARG A 129 -16.52 -11.22 7.20
CA ARG A 129 -16.64 -10.24 8.29
C ARG A 129 -15.74 -9.02 8.08
N ILE A 130 -14.62 -9.16 7.37
CA ILE A 130 -13.74 -8.03 7.04
C ILE A 130 -14.46 -7.00 6.16
N PHE A 131 -15.40 -7.45 5.32
CA PHE A 131 -16.21 -6.55 4.48
C PHE A 131 -17.20 -5.71 5.31
N LYS A 132 -17.43 -6.02 6.59
CA LYS A 132 -18.15 -5.10 7.49
C LYS A 132 -17.44 -3.73 7.61
N LEU A 133 -16.11 -3.67 7.36
CA LEU A 133 -15.36 -2.41 7.29
C LEU A 133 -15.90 -1.45 6.23
N VAL A 134 -16.49 -1.97 5.15
CA VAL A 134 -17.07 -1.19 4.03
C VAL A 134 -18.15 -0.22 4.52
N ARG A 135 -18.95 -0.62 5.51
CA ARG A 135 -19.98 0.27 6.10
C ARG A 135 -19.37 1.43 6.87
N SER A 136 -18.25 1.17 7.55
CA SER A 136 -17.61 2.16 8.41
C SER A 136 -16.77 3.16 7.63
N TRP A 137 -16.15 2.73 6.53
CA TRP A 137 -15.22 3.54 5.73
C TRP A 137 -15.88 4.05 4.45
N ARG A 138 -16.30 5.32 4.46
CA ARG A 138 -16.98 5.96 3.32
C ARG A 138 -16.18 5.87 2.01
N SER A 139 -14.86 6.07 2.07
CA SER A 139 -13.97 5.96 0.90
C SER A 139 -14.03 4.58 0.25
N LEU A 140 -13.94 3.52 1.06
CA LEU A 140 -14.03 2.12 0.61
C LEU A 140 -15.39 1.82 -0.04
N GLY A 141 -16.48 2.28 0.56
CA GLY A 141 -17.82 2.12 0.00
C GLY A 141 -18.04 2.89 -1.30
N VAL A 142 -17.40 4.04 -1.50
CA VAL A 142 -17.41 4.77 -2.78
C VAL A 142 -16.66 3.96 -3.85
N ILE A 143 -15.45 3.50 -3.55
CA ILE A 143 -14.63 2.72 -4.49
C ILE A 143 -15.32 1.42 -4.90
N ILE A 144 -15.90 0.67 -3.96
CA ILE A 144 -16.59 -0.59 -4.29
C ILE A 144 -17.82 -0.32 -5.17
N ARG A 145 -18.59 0.75 -4.90
CA ARG A 145 -19.74 1.10 -5.74
C ARG A 145 -19.32 1.55 -7.13
N SER A 146 -18.26 2.34 -7.26
CA SER A 146 -17.73 2.73 -8.58
C SER A 146 -17.20 1.51 -9.36
N MET A 147 -16.55 0.57 -8.68
CA MET A 147 -16.14 -0.70 -9.30
C MET A 147 -17.33 -1.55 -9.76
N LEU A 148 -18.36 -1.69 -8.93
CA LEU A 148 -19.57 -2.44 -9.28
C LEU A 148 -20.33 -1.80 -10.45
N SER A 149 -20.37 -0.47 -10.51
CA SER A 149 -20.92 0.26 -11.65
C SER A 149 -20.12 0.01 -12.93
N ALA A 150 -18.79 -0.01 -12.84
CA ALA A 150 -17.91 -0.27 -13.98
C ALA A 150 -17.99 -1.72 -14.50
N ILE A 151 -18.31 -2.70 -13.65
CA ILE A 151 -18.48 -4.12 -14.05
C ILE A 151 -19.59 -4.27 -15.11
N GLY A 152 -20.64 -3.45 -15.04
CA GLY A 152 -21.70 -3.43 -16.05
C GLY A 152 -21.17 -3.09 -17.44
N ASN A 153 -20.25 -2.12 -17.53
CA ASN A 153 -19.62 -1.71 -18.79
C ASN A 153 -18.54 -2.72 -19.25
N LEU A 154 -17.89 -3.41 -18.32
CA LEU A 154 -16.90 -4.45 -18.60
C LEU A 154 -17.49 -5.74 -19.21
N GLY A 155 -18.78 -6.00 -19.05
CA GLY A 155 -19.42 -7.26 -19.46
C GLY A 155 -19.29 -7.59 -20.95
N ASN A 156 -19.39 -6.60 -21.82
CA ASN A 156 -19.24 -6.81 -23.26
C ASN A 156 -17.78 -7.12 -23.64
N LEU A 157 -16.83 -6.48 -22.96
CA LEU A 157 -15.41 -6.70 -23.20
C LEU A 157 -14.96 -8.06 -22.65
N SER A 158 -15.46 -8.46 -21.47
CA SER A 158 -15.14 -9.77 -20.89
C SER A 158 -15.67 -10.91 -21.77
N LEU A 159 -16.81 -10.72 -22.44
CA LEU A 159 -17.32 -11.67 -23.44
C LEU A 159 -16.39 -11.78 -24.64
N VAL A 160 -15.91 -10.66 -25.20
CA VAL A 160 -14.94 -10.66 -26.32
C VAL A 160 -13.63 -11.33 -25.89
N LEU A 161 -13.13 -11.02 -24.70
CA LEU A 161 -11.93 -11.65 -24.14
C LEU A 161 -12.11 -13.16 -23.99
N PHE A 162 -13.22 -13.59 -23.41
CA PHE A 162 -13.54 -15.01 -23.26
C PHE A 162 -13.64 -15.74 -24.62
N LEU A 163 -14.21 -15.09 -25.63
CA LEU A 163 -14.28 -15.63 -26.98
C LEU A 163 -12.89 -15.78 -27.59
N VAL A 164 -12.03 -14.76 -27.49
CA VAL A 164 -10.64 -14.83 -27.98
C VAL A 164 -9.87 -15.96 -27.27
N ILE A 165 -9.98 -16.05 -25.94
CA ILE A 165 -9.37 -17.14 -25.16
C ILE A 165 -9.88 -18.50 -25.66
N SER A 166 -11.18 -18.63 -25.87
CA SER A 166 -11.79 -19.89 -26.31
C SER A 166 -11.33 -20.31 -27.71
N VAL A 167 -11.25 -19.36 -28.66
CA VAL A 167 -10.80 -19.63 -30.02
C VAL A 167 -9.35 -20.10 -30.04
N PHE A 168 -8.45 -19.39 -29.36
CA PHE A 168 -7.04 -19.79 -29.26
C PHE A 168 -6.88 -21.10 -28.47
N ALA A 169 -7.67 -21.33 -27.42
CA ALA A 169 -7.62 -22.57 -26.64
C ALA A 169 -8.05 -23.80 -27.47
N MET A 170 -9.12 -23.67 -28.26
CA MET A 170 -9.55 -24.73 -29.17
C MET A 170 -8.51 -24.98 -30.26
N LEU A 171 -7.95 -23.91 -30.84
CA LEU A 171 -6.89 -24.03 -31.86
C LEU A 171 -5.63 -24.68 -31.27
N GLY A 172 -5.16 -24.22 -30.11
CA GLY A 172 -3.99 -24.76 -29.43
C GLY A 172 -4.19 -26.23 -29.04
N LYS A 173 -5.38 -26.60 -28.56
CA LYS A 173 -5.73 -28.00 -28.33
C LYS A 173 -5.60 -28.81 -29.62
N GLU A 174 -6.23 -28.40 -30.72
CA GLU A 174 -6.14 -29.13 -31.99
C GLU A 174 -4.71 -29.26 -32.51
N LEU A 175 -3.87 -28.23 -32.32
CA LEU A 175 -2.48 -28.23 -32.79
C LEU A 175 -1.54 -29.07 -31.91
N PHE A 176 -1.78 -29.15 -30.60
CA PHE A 176 -0.78 -29.59 -29.63
C PHE A 176 -1.18 -30.79 -28.75
N HIS A 177 -2.48 -31.15 -28.67
CA HIS A 177 -3.05 -32.11 -27.70
C HIS A 177 -2.31 -33.46 -27.60
N ASP A 178 -1.95 -34.08 -28.73
CA ASP A 178 -1.37 -35.45 -28.74
C ASP A 178 0.15 -35.50 -28.94
N ARG A 179 0.82 -34.34 -29.08
CA ARG A 179 2.22 -34.31 -29.57
C ARG A 179 3.23 -33.84 -28.52
N ILE A 180 2.77 -33.37 -27.37
CA ILE A 180 3.61 -32.83 -26.28
C ILE A 180 4.10 -33.92 -25.32
N GLU A 181 3.52 -35.12 -25.34
CA GLU A 181 3.74 -36.16 -24.32
C GLU A 181 5.17 -36.77 -24.28
N TYR A 182 6.01 -36.56 -25.30
CA TYR A 182 7.24 -37.34 -25.54
C TYR A 182 8.57 -36.56 -25.51
N GLY A 183 8.68 -35.44 -24.77
CA GLY A 183 9.93 -34.67 -24.65
C GLY A 183 10.47 -34.62 -23.22
N GLY A 184 11.55 -35.35 -22.93
CA GLY A 184 12.10 -35.57 -21.59
C GLY A 184 12.54 -34.32 -20.79
N GLU A 185 12.58 -34.53 -19.47
CA GLU A 185 13.21 -33.80 -18.33
C GLU A 185 13.14 -32.28 -18.20
N PHE A 186 12.86 -31.50 -19.24
CA PHE A 186 12.69 -30.04 -19.16
C PHE A 186 11.22 -29.64 -19.39
N VAL A 187 10.39 -29.94 -18.39
CA VAL A 187 9.25 -29.12 -17.97
C VAL A 187 8.32 -28.58 -19.09
N LEU A 188 7.44 -29.44 -19.64
CA LEU A 188 6.02 -29.04 -19.72
C LEU A 188 5.34 -29.56 -18.45
N ARG A 189 5.51 -28.86 -17.33
CA ARG A 189 4.99 -29.25 -15.99
C ARG A 189 3.47 -29.30 -15.87
N ARG A 190 2.74 -28.99 -16.94
CA ARG A 190 1.29 -28.99 -16.99
C ARG A 190 0.89 -29.55 -18.33
N ASN A 191 -0.12 -30.40 -18.32
CA ASN A 191 -0.97 -30.81 -19.41
C ASN A 191 -1.55 -29.58 -20.14
N LEU A 192 -0.71 -28.77 -20.79
CA LEU A 192 -1.02 -27.39 -21.19
C LEU A 192 -2.20 -27.35 -22.17
N TYR A 193 -2.31 -28.34 -23.05
CA TYR A 193 -3.33 -28.41 -24.08
C TYR A 193 -4.14 -29.73 -24.05
N ASP A 194 -4.04 -30.51 -22.98
CA ASP A 194 -4.71 -31.82 -22.90
C ASP A 194 -6.22 -31.62 -22.70
N THR A 195 -6.60 -30.74 -21.78
CA THR A 195 -8.01 -30.38 -21.55
C THR A 195 -8.27 -28.97 -22.06
N ILE A 196 -9.52 -28.70 -22.42
CA ILE A 196 -9.92 -27.35 -22.83
C ILE A 196 -9.69 -26.33 -21.70
N GLU A 197 -9.85 -26.75 -20.44
CA GLU A 197 -9.61 -25.90 -19.26
C GLU A 197 -8.14 -25.52 -19.11
N HIS A 198 -7.23 -26.48 -19.30
CA HIS A 198 -5.80 -26.20 -19.31
C HIS A 198 -5.41 -25.32 -20.50
N ALA A 199 -5.93 -25.61 -21.70
CA ALA A 199 -5.69 -24.80 -22.89
C ALA A 199 -6.15 -23.35 -22.69
N MET A 200 -7.34 -23.14 -22.12
CA MET A 200 -7.85 -21.81 -21.77
C MET A 200 -6.96 -21.11 -20.73
N THR A 201 -6.48 -21.85 -19.73
CA THR A 201 -5.56 -21.32 -18.71
C THR A 201 -4.21 -20.92 -19.32
N THR A 202 -3.66 -21.75 -20.21
CA THR A 202 -2.40 -21.48 -20.92
C THR A 202 -2.52 -20.25 -21.80
N VAL A 203 -3.59 -20.15 -22.58
CA VAL A 203 -3.87 -18.96 -23.40
C VAL A 203 -4.03 -17.73 -22.52
N PHE A 204 -4.75 -17.83 -21.39
CA PHE A 204 -4.88 -16.72 -20.45
C PHE A 204 -3.53 -16.25 -19.91
N VAL A 205 -2.66 -17.15 -19.46
CA VAL A 205 -1.29 -16.84 -18.98
C VAL A 205 -0.47 -16.12 -20.06
N VAL A 206 -0.54 -16.61 -21.31
CA VAL A 206 0.17 -15.97 -22.44
C VAL A 206 -0.41 -14.59 -22.76
N LEU A 207 -1.72 -14.40 -22.71
CA LEU A 207 -2.36 -13.09 -22.92
C LEU A 207 -2.05 -12.09 -21.80
N VAL A 208 -1.83 -12.54 -20.57
CA VAL A 208 -1.36 -11.71 -19.45
C VAL A 208 0.12 -11.32 -19.63
N GLY A 209 0.87 -12.08 -20.43
CA GLY A 209 2.29 -11.82 -20.73
C GLY A 209 3.25 -12.43 -19.72
N GLU A 210 2.81 -13.40 -18.92
CA GLU A 210 3.64 -14.11 -17.94
C GLU A 210 4.18 -15.42 -18.54
N ASP A 211 5.49 -15.66 -18.43
CA ASP A 211 6.20 -16.87 -18.88
C ASP A 211 5.84 -17.36 -20.31
N TRP A 212 5.35 -16.47 -21.16
CA TRP A 212 4.85 -16.81 -22.50
C TRP A 212 5.98 -17.27 -23.44
N ASP A 213 7.17 -16.73 -23.25
CA ASP A 213 8.39 -17.07 -23.96
C ASP A 213 8.86 -18.49 -23.59
N GLN A 214 8.75 -18.88 -22.31
CA GLN A 214 9.04 -20.23 -21.85
C GLN A 214 8.05 -21.24 -22.41
N ILE A 215 6.75 -20.93 -22.37
CA ILE A 215 5.69 -21.79 -22.93
C ILE A 215 5.89 -21.96 -24.44
N MET A 216 6.17 -20.87 -25.16
CA MET A 216 6.45 -20.90 -26.59
C MET A 216 7.73 -21.69 -26.89
N GLY A 217 8.82 -21.43 -26.17
CA GLY A 217 10.10 -22.11 -26.36
C GLY A 217 9.98 -23.62 -26.17
N ALA A 218 9.32 -24.04 -25.09
CA ALA A 218 9.10 -25.45 -24.81
C ALA A 218 8.20 -26.12 -25.86
N THR A 219 7.12 -25.46 -26.30
CA THR A 219 6.21 -25.99 -27.33
C THR A 219 6.89 -26.08 -28.69
N THR A 220 7.61 -25.04 -29.11
CA THR A 220 8.27 -24.96 -30.42
C THR A 220 9.50 -25.84 -30.52
N HIS A 221 10.18 -26.13 -29.40
CA HIS A 221 11.26 -27.10 -29.35
C HIS A 221 10.78 -28.51 -29.69
N VAL A 222 9.56 -28.88 -29.26
CA VAL A 222 8.97 -30.20 -29.54
C VAL A 222 8.27 -30.25 -30.92
N MET A 223 7.52 -29.21 -31.28
CA MET A 223 6.68 -29.20 -32.49
C MET A 223 7.37 -28.64 -33.73
N GLY A 224 8.47 -27.91 -33.56
CA GLY A 224 9.17 -27.17 -34.60
C GLY A 224 8.84 -25.67 -34.60
N HIS A 225 9.76 -24.89 -35.17
CA HIS A 225 9.74 -23.42 -35.11
C HIS A 225 8.58 -22.75 -35.88
N ILE A 226 7.85 -23.46 -36.74
CA ILE A 226 6.69 -22.92 -37.45
C ILE A 226 5.55 -22.53 -36.49
N TYR A 227 5.43 -23.24 -35.35
CA TYR A 227 4.39 -22.97 -34.35
C TYR A 227 4.68 -21.72 -33.51
N THR A 228 5.86 -21.11 -33.64
CA THR A 228 6.14 -19.76 -33.12
C THR A 228 5.11 -18.76 -33.64
N THR A 229 4.63 -18.93 -34.87
CA THR A 229 3.61 -18.05 -35.46
C THR A 229 2.30 -18.05 -34.66
N TYR A 230 1.87 -19.20 -34.10
CA TYR A 230 0.68 -19.26 -33.25
C TYR A 230 0.82 -18.35 -32.02
N PHE A 231 1.96 -18.44 -31.31
CA PHE A 231 2.22 -17.64 -30.11
C PHE A 231 2.39 -16.15 -30.45
N VAL A 232 3.09 -15.82 -31.53
CA VAL A 232 3.26 -14.42 -31.97
C VAL A 232 1.92 -13.79 -32.31
N VAL A 233 1.04 -14.49 -33.06
CA VAL A 233 -0.29 -13.98 -33.38
C VAL A 233 -1.13 -13.82 -32.11
N MET A 234 -1.11 -14.79 -31.21
CA MET A 234 -1.83 -14.72 -29.94
C MET A 234 -1.35 -13.55 -29.07
N VAL A 235 -0.04 -13.34 -28.92
CA VAL A 235 0.53 -12.21 -28.15
C VAL A 235 0.23 -10.88 -28.83
N CYS A 236 0.31 -10.80 -30.16
CA CYS A 236 -0.07 -9.59 -30.89
C CYS A 236 -1.55 -9.25 -30.66
N VAL A 237 -2.45 -10.21 -30.84
CA VAL A 237 -3.89 -10.00 -30.60
C VAL A 237 -4.15 -9.66 -29.13
N GLY A 238 -3.54 -10.38 -28.19
CA GLY A 238 -3.66 -10.14 -26.76
C GLY A 238 -3.19 -8.76 -26.33
N ASN A 239 -1.91 -8.48 -26.54
CA ASN A 239 -1.30 -7.27 -26.01
C ASN A 239 -1.70 -6.02 -26.78
N TYR A 240 -1.94 -6.09 -28.09
CA TYR A 240 -2.34 -4.90 -28.86
C TYR A 240 -3.84 -4.64 -28.88
N VAL A 241 -4.68 -5.67 -28.78
CA VAL A 241 -6.14 -5.47 -28.81
C VAL A 241 -6.69 -5.42 -27.39
N ILE A 242 -6.41 -6.41 -26.55
CA ILE A 242 -7.10 -6.55 -25.25
C ILE A 242 -6.60 -5.52 -24.24
N LEU A 243 -5.28 -5.38 -24.04
CA LEU A 243 -4.75 -4.39 -23.07
C LEU A 243 -5.14 -2.96 -23.45
N ASN A 244 -5.08 -2.62 -24.74
CA ASN A 244 -5.48 -1.29 -25.21
C ASN A 244 -7.00 -1.04 -25.06
N LEU A 245 -7.85 -2.07 -25.26
CA LEU A 245 -9.29 -1.95 -24.99
C LEU A 245 -9.59 -1.76 -23.51
N ILE A 246 -8.90 -2.48 -22.62
CA ILE A 246 -9.05 -2.29 -21.16
C ILE A 246 -8.62 -0.89 -20.75
N VAL A 247 -7.45 -0.43 -21.21
CA VAL A 247 -6.95 0.92 -20.92
C VAL A 247 -7.92 1.99 -21.44
N ALA A 248 -8.39 1.86 -22.68
CA ALA A 248 -9.36 2.78 -23.26
C ALA A 248 -10.67 2.82 -22.47
N MET A 249 -11.17 1.67 -22.01
CA MET A 249 -12.37 1.59 -21.18
C MET A 249 -12.15 2.25 -19.81
N VAL A 250 -11.03 1.98 -19.14
CA VAL A 250 -10.73 2.59 -17.84
C VAL A 250 -10.61 4.10 -17.98
N ILE A 251 -9.94 4.59 -19.02
CA ILE A 251 -9.86 6.02 -19.32
C ILE A 251 -11.25 6.59 -19.58
N GLY A 252 -12.06 5.92 -20.41
CA GLY A 252 -13.44 6.34 -20.69
C GLY A 252 -14.28 6.46 -19.41
N GLY A 253 -14.22 5.46 -18.53
CA GLY A 253 -14.94 5.48 -17.26
C GLY A 253 -14.40 6.52 -16.26
N VAL A 254 -13.09 6.78 -16.26
CA VAL A 254 -12.50 7.84 -15.42
C VAL A 254 -12.88 9.23 -15.94
N VAL A 255 -12.92 9.42 -17.26
CA VAL A 255 -13.37 10.67 -17.89
C VAL A 255 -14.84 10.91 -17.57
N GLU A 256 -15.70 9.92 -17.78
CA GLU A 256 -17.13 10.00 -17.46
C GLU A 256 -17.36 10.33 -15.98
N ALA A 257 -16.66 9.64 -15.06
CA ALA A 257 -16.75 9.93 -13.64
C ALA A 257 -16.21 11.32 -13.26
N ALA A 258 -15.19 11.82 -13.97
CA ALA A 258 -14.65 13.16 -13.75
C ALA A 258 -15.61 14.25 -14.25
N GLU A 259 -16.25 14.04 -15.40
CA GLU A 259 -17.30 14.92 -15.92
C GLU A 259 -18.51 14.97 -14.99
N GLU A 260 -18.95 13.81 -14.46
CA GLU A 260 -20.04 13.74 -13.48
C GLU A 260 -19.70 14.50 -12.19
N GLN A 261 -18.46 14.38 -11.69
CA GLN A 261 -17.99 15.15 -10.53
C GLN A 261 -17.95 16.66 -10.77
N LEU A 262 -17.49 17.09 -11.95
CA LEU A 262 -17.48 18.51 -12.32
C LEU A 262 -18.89 19.08 -12.38
N PHE A 263 -19.83 18.32 -12.94
CA PHE A 263 -21.25 18.70 -12.99
C PHE A 263 -21.85 18.83 -11.59
N GLU A 264 -21.64 17.85 -10.70
CA GLU A 264 -22.10 17.96 -9.30
C GLU A 264 -21.50 19.15 -8.57
N ASP A 265 -20.20 19.43 -8.77
CA ASP A 265 -19.51 20.58 -8.18
C ASP A 265 -20.07 21.93 -8.67
N GLU A 266 -20.42 22.04 -9.96
CA GLU A 266 -21.08 23.22 -10.52
C GLU A 266 -22.48 23.42 -9.94
N LEU A 267 -23.26 22.35 -9.86
CA LEU A 267 -24.60 22.36 -9.28
C LEU A 267 -24.58 22.73 -7.79
N GLU A 268 -23.57 22.28 -7.04
CA GLU A 268 -23.33 22.70 -5.67
C GLU A 268 -22.96 24.19 -5.57
N ARG A 269 -22.11 24.69 -6.47
CA ARG A 269 -21.73 26.11 -6.50
C ARG A 269 -22.92 26.99 -6.79
N GLU A 270 -23.77 26.59 -7.74
CA GLU A 270 -25.00 27.29 -8.10
C GLU A 270 -26.00 27.29 -6.93
N ASN A 271 -26.19 26.14 -6.27
CA ASN A 271 -27.03 26.08 -5.06
C ASN A 271 -26.47 26.95 -3.92
N LYS A 272 -25.15 27.02 -3.76
CA LYS A 272 -24.50 27.89 -2.76
C LYS A 272 -24.63 29.38 -3.11
N THR A 273 -24.55 29.77 -4.39
CA THR A 273 -24.77 31.16 -4.82
C THR A 273 -26.23 31.56 -4.68
N ILE A 274 -27.19 30.70 -5.02
CA ILE A 274 -28.63 30.96 -4.77
C ILE A 274 -28.89 31.12 -3.28
N ARG A 275 -28.33 30.24 -2.42
CA ARG A 275 -28.45 30.38 -0.96
C ARG A 275 -27.79 31.65 -0.44
N ARG A 276 -26.62 32.04 -0.94
CA ARG A 276 -25.96 33.30 -0.58
C ARG A 276 -26.75 34.52 -1.06
N GLY A 277 -27.34 34.48 -2.26
CA GLY A 277 -28.25 35.51 -2.76
C GLY A 277 -29.50 35.65 -1.90
N SER A 278 -30.05 34.53 -1.41
CA SER A 278 -31.18 34.55 -0.46
C SER A 278 -30.80 35.05 0.94
N MET A 279 -29.55 34.83 1.39
CA MET A 279 -29.04 35.33 2.68
C MET A 279 -28.56 36.79 2.62
N LEU A 280 -28.13 37.29 1.46
CA LEU A 280 -27.70 38.69 1.30
C LEU A 280 -28.85 39.70 1.44
N ASN A 281 -30.10 39.26 1.31
CA ASN A 281 -31.28 40.09 1.60
C ASN A 281 -31.65 40.13 3.09
N ALA A 282 -30.89 39.45 3.98
CA ALA A 282 -31.23 39.32 5.40
C ALA A 282 -30.11 39.70 6.39
N ALA A 283 -28.97 40.25 5.94
CA ALA A 283 -27.92 40.66 6.90
C ALA A 283 -27.06 41.83 6.41
N THR A 284 -27.27 42.99 7.02
CA THR A 284 -26.34 44.13 7.13
C THR A 284 -25.14 43.78 8.03
N LEU A 285 -23.91 43.87 7.46
CA LEU A 285 -22.55 44.22 8.00
C LEU A 285 -22.10 43.71 9.41
N PRO A 286 -20.80 43.77 9.81
CA PRO A 286 -19.50 43.73 9.12
C PRO A 286 -18.51 42.70 9.75
N GLY A 287 -17.29 42.61 9.20
CA GLY A 287 -16.07 42.31 9.98
C GLY A 287 -15.49 40.89 9.89
N VAL A 288 -14.51 40.70 9.01
CA VAL A 288 -13.64 39.50 9.00
C VAL A 288 -12.42 39.78 9.88
N GLY A 289 -12.44 39.19 11.08
CA GLY A 289 -11.31 39.12 11.99
C GLY A 289 -10.80 37.69 12.15
N SER A 290 -9.48 37.57 12.20
CA SER A 290 -8.73 36.58 12.98
C SER A 290 -8.74 35.10 12.54
N GLY A 291 -7.99 34.80 11.48
CA GLY A 291 -7.47 33.44 11.21
C GLY A 291 -6.20 33.06 11.98
N GLY A 292 -5.73 33.92 12.89
CA GLY A 292 -4.43 33.78 13.57
C GLY A 292 -4.47 33.13 14.95
N GLU A 293 -5.64 32.84 15.51
CA GLU A 293 -5.76 32.48 16.93
C GLU A 293 -5.44 31.02 17.25
N ARG A 294 -5.47 30.12 16.27
CA ARG A 294 -5.26 28.69 16.55
C ARG A 294 -3.79 28.29 16.71
N PHE A 295 -2.86 29.06 16.15
CA PHE A 295 -1.41 28.84 16.33
C PHE A 295 -0.85 29.58 17.56
N ARG A 296 -1.58 30.56 18.09
CA ARG A 296 -1.17 31.36 19.26
C ARG A 296 -1.27 30.58 20.58
N ARG A 297 -2.13 29.56 20.66
CA ARG A 297 -2.39 28.77 21.88
C ARG A 297 -1.41 27.63 22.17
N LEU A 298 -0.48 27.33 21.26
CA LEU A 298 0.59 26.35 21.50
C LEU A 298 1.84 26.97 22.14
N CYS A 299 1.83 28.29 22.35
CA CYS A 299 2.90 29.06 22.97
C CYS A 299 2.40 29.76 24.24
N ASP A 300 1.64 29.06 25.08
CA ASP A 300 1.28 29.56 26.42
C ASP A 300 2.20 28.94 27.48
N GLY A 301 3.21 29.71 27.85
CA GLY A 301 4.14 29.45 28.94
C GLY A 301 5.15 30.60 29.01
N ARG A 302 5.72 30.89 30.18
CA ARG A 302 6.73 31.96 30.39
C ARG A 302 7.90 31.92 29.38
N LEU A 303 8.17 30.77 28.78
CA LEU A 303 9.17 30.55 27.73
C LEU A 303 8.79 31.19 26.37
N ALA A 304 7.50 31.22 26.03
CA ALA A 304 7.00 31.78 24.78
C ALA A 304 7.10 33.31 24.71
N ALA A 305 6.92 34.01 25.82
CA ALA A 305 7.12 35.47 25.88
C ALA A 305 8.60 35.84 25.67
N PHE A 306 9.52 35.05 26.23
CA PHE A 306 10.97 35.20 26.04
C PHE A 306 11.38 34.92 24.58
N PHE A 307 10.84 33.87 23.96
CA PHE A 307 11.08 33.56 22.55
C PHE A 307 10.39 34.53 21.58
N ALA A 308 9.23 35.09 21.94
CA ALA A 308 8.54 36.10 21.14
C ALA A 308 9.32 37.42 21.09
N GLN A 309 9.95 37.83 22.20
CA GLN A 309 10.74 39.06 22.28
C GLN A 309 12.08 38.97 21.52
N ARG A 310 12.60 37.75 21.31
CA ARG A 310 13.82 37.46 20.51
C ARG A 310 13.54 36.74 19.19
N ALA A 311 12.29 36.71 18.74
CA ALA A 311 11.89 36.01 17.51
C ALA A 311 12.66 36.51 16.27
N ASP A 312 13.09 37.77 16.29
CA ASP A 312 13.84 38.38 15.18
C ASP A 312 15.34 38.06 15.16
N HIS A 313 15.87 37.48 16.23
CA HIS A 313 17.28 37.17 16.38
C HIS A 313 17.62 35.81 15.75
N SER A 314 18.70 35.75 14.97
CA SER A 314 19.25 34.48 14.48
C SER A 314 19.98 33.76 15.63
N LEU A 315 19.74 32.45 15.81
CA LEU A 315 20.25 31.65 16.93
C LEU A 315 19.90 32.20 18.33
N MET A 316 18.93 33.13 18.43
CA MET A 316 18.61 33.89 19.65
C MET A 316 19.76 34.77 20.20
N ILE A 317 20.83 34.92 19.43
CA ILE A 317 22.04 35.67 19.79
C ILE A 317 22.22 36.89 18.87
N PHE A 318 21.96 36.75 17.56
CA PHE A 318 22.26 37.79 16.58
C PHE A 318 21.03 38.63 16.19
N PRO A 319 21.00 39.96 16.45
CA PRO A 319 19.91 40.83 16.04
C PRO A 319 19.79 40.93 14.50
N PRO A 320 18.62 41.34 13.97
CA PRO A 320 18.37 41.40 12.53
C PRO A 320 19.37 42.27 11.74
N ASN A 321 19.93 43.32 12.36
CA ASN A 321 20.87 44.26 11.73
C ASN A 321 22.35 43.87 11.92
N HIS A 322 22.65 42.66 12.40
CA HIS A 322 24.03 42.27 12.68
C HIS A 322 24.84 42.04 11.39
N TRP A 323 26.06 42.58 11.34
CA TRP A 323 26.94 42.49 10.16
C TRP A 323 27.22 41.04 9.72
N LEU A 324 27.42 40.10 10.66
CA LEU A 324 27.60 38.68 10.34
C LEU A 324 26.41 38.08 9.57
N ARG A 325 25.17 38.49 9.87
CA ARG A 325 23.99 37.96 9.20
C ARG A 325 23.92 38.44 7.76
N HIS A 326 24.20 39.72 7.54
CA HIS A 326 24.31 40.29 6.20
C HIS A 326 25.49 39.68 5.44
N LEU A 327 26.64 39.49 6.08
CA LEU A 327 27.80 38.84 5.49
C LEU A 327 27.48 37.40 5.05
N CYS A 328 26.88 36.57 5.92
CA CYS A 328 26.49 35.22 5.55
C CYS A 328 25.46 35.18 4.41
N ALA A 329 24.49 36.09 4.41
CA ALA A 329 23.51 36.20 3.33
C ALA A 329 24.18 36.62 2.00
N THR A 330 25.07 37.62 2.05
CA THR A 330 25.84 38.08 0.90
C THR A 330 26.74 36.98 0.36
N ILE A 331 27.41 36.21 1.24
CA ILE A 331 28.24 35.06 0.85
C ILE A 331 27.40 34.02 0.12
N LEU A 332 26.24 33.63 0.67
CA LEU A 332 25.34 32.65 0.02
C LEU A 332 24.89 33.09 -1.38
N THR A 333 24.67 34.38 -1.59
CA THR A 333 24.29 34.94 -2.90
C THR A 333 25.47 35.39 -3.76
N SER A 334 26.70 35.32 -3.23
CA SER A 334 27.89 35.82 -3.93
C SER A 334 28.30 34.88 -5.05
N THR A 335 28.74 35.47 -6.16
CA THR A 335 29.40 34.78 -7.26
C THR A 335 30.91 34.76 -7.00
N LEU A 336 31.59 33.67 -7.36
CA LEU A 336 33.05 33.61 -7.28
C LEU A 336 33.70 34.72 -8.14
N PRO A 337 34.80 35.33 -7.68
CA PRO A 337 35.47 36.39 -8.44
C PRO A 337 35.84 35.93 -9.84
N GLY A 338 35.31 36.58 -10.88
CA GLY A 338 35.64 36.29 -12.29
C GLY A 338 34.86 35.13 -12.94
N THR A 339 33.87 34.53 -12.27
CA THR A 339 33.02 33.47 -12.86
C THR A 339 31.54 33.63 -12.49
N PRO A 340 30.58 33.15 -13.28
CA PRO A 340 29.15 33.18 -12.95
C PRO A 340 28.73 32.11 -11.92
N ILE A 341 29.67 31.51 -11.19
CA ILE A 341 29.44 30.35 -10.33
C ILE A 341 29.06 30.82 -8.91
N THR A 342 27.90 30.41 -8.42
CA THR A 342 27.45 30.65 -7.03
C THR A 342 27.90 29.52 -6.10
N ILE A 343 27.88 29.78 -4.79
CA ILE A 343 28.19 28.76 -3.76
C ILE A 343 27.28 27.53 -3.89
N ASP A 344 26.01 27.72 -4.25
CA ASP A 344 25.07 26.62 -4.47
C ASP A 344 25.54 25.67 -5.58
N VAL A 345 26.12 26.20 -6.67
CA VAL A 345 26.67 25.40 -7.78
C VAL A 345 27.91 24.63 -7.33
N VAL A 346 28.78 25.25 -6.52
CA VAL A 346 29.96 24.57 -5.96
C VAL A 346 29.54 23.40 -5.08
N VAL A 347 28.56 23.60 -4.20
CA VAL A 347 28.10 22.51 -3.32
C VAL A 347 27.40 21.41 -4.14
N ILE A 348 26.60 21.77 -5.15
CA ILE A 348 26.00 20.80 -6.08
C ILE A 348 27.08 19.96 -6.76
N ALA A 349 28.15 20.59 -7.25
CA ALA A 349 29.28 19.90 -7.88
C ALA A 349 29.99 18.96 -6.89
N CYS A 350 30.18 19.36 -5.64
CA CYS A 350 30.75 18.51 -4.59
C CYS A 350 29.85 17.32 -4.23
N ILE A 351 28.53 17.52 -4.15
CA ILE A 351 27.57 16.44 -3.88
C ILE A 351 27.55 15.46 -5.05
N PHE A 352 27.54 15.98 -6.29
CA PHE A 352 27.54 15.16 -7.49
C PHE A 352 28.84 14.34 -7.62
N SER A 353 30.01 14.96 -7.40
CA SER A 353 31.29 14.25 -7.45
C SER A 353 31.41 13.20 -6.34
N ALA A 354 30.94 13.49 -5.12
CA ALA A 354 30.87 12.49 -4.05
C ALA A 354 29.90 11.34 -4.39
N SER A 355 28.78 11.63 -5.04
CA SER A 355 27.81 10.61 -5.47
C SER A 355 28.37 9.73 -6.60
N ALA A 356 29.05 10.34 -7.58
CA ALA A 356 29.72 9.63 -8.67
C ALA A 356 30.86 8.75 -8.15
N ALA A 357 31.61 9.22 -7.15
CA ALA A 357 32.66 8.42 -6.51
C ALA A 357 32.10 7.20 -5.76
N ILE A 358 30.92 7.31 -5.14
CA ILE A 358 30.24 6.16 -4.52
C ILE A 358 29.81 5.16 -5.60
N ALA A 359 29.31 5.63 -6.75
CA ALA A 359 28.88 4.77 -7.85
C ALA A 359 30.02 3.95 -8.48
N THR A 360 31.28 4.38 -8.32
CA THR A 360 32.45 3.64 -8.81
C THR A 360 32.90 2.50 -7.90
N GLN A 361 32.26 2.33 -6.73
CA GLN A 361 32.54 1.20 -5.85
C GLN A 361 31.94 -0.08 -6.45
N THR A 362 32.79 -1.02 -6.85
CA THR A 362 32.38 -2.37 -7.27
C THR A 362 32.28 -3.29 -6.05
N CYS A 363 31.44 -4.33 -6.11
CA CYS A 363 31.34 -5.35 -5.04
C CYS A 363 32.57 -6.28 -4.96
N ASN A 364 33.46 -6.22 -5.95
CA ASN A 364 34.68 -7.03 -5.99
C ASN A 364 35.85 -6.27 -5.36
N ASP A 365 35.90 -6.27 -4.03
CA ASP A 365 37.16 -6.10 -3.31
C ASP A 365 37.91 -7.44 -3.31
N ASP A 366 38.25 -7.96 -4.50
CA ASP A 366 39.29 -8.97 -4.63
C ASP A 366 40.64 -8.25 -4.58
N PRO A 367 41.50 -8.48 -3.56
CA PRO A 367 42.74 -7.73 -3.35
C PRO A 367 43.82 -7.93 -4.43
N HIS A 368 43.52 -8.67 -5.51
CA HIS A 368 44.51 -9.07 -6.52
C HIS A 368 44.24 -8.56 -7.95
N THR A 369 43.16 -7.84 -8.22
CA THR A 369 42.94 -7.25 -9.55
C THR A 369 43.39 -5.80 -9.60
N TYR A 370 44.71 -5.61 -9.71
CA TYR A 370 45.30 -4.33 -10.10
C TYR A 370 44.94 -4.02 -11.57
N HIS A 371 44.66 -2.74 -11.86
CA HIS A 371 44.43 -2.13 -13.18
C HIS A 371 43.00 -1.76 -13.61
N ALA A 372 42.14 -1.39 -12.67
CA ALA A 372 41.22 -0.27 -12.94
C ALA A 372 41.78 0.97 -12.22
N PHE A 373 41.75 2.13 -12.87
CA PHE A 373 42.11 3.43 -12.27
C PHE A 373 41.61 3.49 -10.81
N ASP A 374 42.51 3.79 -9.86
CA ASP A 374 42.25 3.76 -8.41
C ASP A 374 41.32 4.92 -7.97
N LEU A 375 40.12 4.96 -8.53
CA LEU A 375 39.01 5.84 -8.15
C LEU A 375 38.56 5.53 -6.71
N ALA A 376 38.80 4.30 -6.23
CA ALA A 376 38.51 3.86 -4.87
C ALA A 376 39.27 4.70 -3.82
N GLY A 377 40.55 5.00 -4.06
CA GLY A 377 41.34 5.89 -3.21
C GLY A 377 40.80 7.32 -3.10
N TRP A 378 40.07 7.81 -4.12
CA TRP A 378 39.50 9.16 -4.15
C TRP A 378 38.12 9.28 -3.49
N VAL A 379 37.40 8.18 -3.27
CA VAL A 379 36.05 8.20 -2.67
C VAL A 379 36.06 8.82 -1.28
N GLY A 380 37.00 8.41 -0.43
CA GLY A 380 37.13 8.91 0.94
C GLY A 380 37.42 10.42 1.00
N PRO A 381 38.48 10.92 0.35
CA PRO A 381 38.79 12.35 0.28
C PRO A 381 37.67 13.21 -0.29
N VAL A 382 37.07 12.81 -1.42
CA VAL A 382 35.99 13.58 -2.08
C VAL A 382 34.74 13.64 -1.20
N SER A 383 34.38 12.54 -0.55
CA SER A 383 33.24 12.50 0.38
C SER A 383 33.44 13.36 1.63
N LYS A 384 34.67 13.40 2.17
CA LYS A 384 35.03 14.27 3.29
C LYS A 384 34.94 15.74 2.88
N LEU A 385 35.51 16.11 1.73
CA LEU A 385 35.44 17.47 1.19
C LEU A 385 33.99 17.92 1.00
N ALA A 386 33.14 17.08 0.38
CA ALA A 386 31.73 17.38 0.18
C ALA A 386 30.97 17.56 1.50
N THR A 387 31.31 16.78 2.53
CA THR A 387 30.72 16.92 3.87
C THR A 387 31.12 18.23 4.52
N ILE A 388 32.38 18.63 4.43
CA ILE A 388 32.89 19.90 4.97
C ILE A 388 32.20 21.08 4.28
N VAL A 389 32.16 21.08 2.95
CA VAL A 389 31.51 22.14 2.16
C VAL A 389 30.02 22.26 2.51
N SER A 390 29.32 21.13 2.61
CA SER A 390 27.90 21.10 3.00
C SER A 390 27.68 21.60 4.44
N THR A 391 28.60 21.28 5.35
CA THR A 391 28.52 21.72 6.75
C THR A 391 28.70 23.24 6.87
N ILE A 392 29.66 23.80 6.14
CA ILE A 392 29.89 25.25 6.07
C ILE A 392 28.65 25.96 5.51
N GLU A 393 28.09 25.45 4.41
CA GLU A 393 26.88 26.02 3.81
C GLU A 393 25.68 26.01 4.78
N ILE A 394 25.44 24.90 5.47
CA ILE A 394 24.38 24.82 6.48
C ILE A 394 24.63 25.82 7.61
N GLY A 395 25.87 25.95 8.08
CA GLY A 395 26.26 26.96 9.08
C GLY A 395 25.92 28.38 8.62
N LEU A 396 26.26 28.72 7.37
CA LEU A 396 25.92 30.01 6.76
C LEU A 396 24.39 30.21 6.67
N LYS A 397 23.63 29.19 6.26
CA LYS A 397 22.16 29.24 6.17
C LYS A 397 21.50 29.41 7.54
N VAL A 398 22.01 28.72 8.56
CA VAL A 398 21.51 28.82 9.94
C VAL A 398 21.72 30.24 10.49
N VAL A 399 22.89 30.85 10.25
CA VAL A 399 23.17 32.23 10.68
C VAL A 399 22.36 33.25 9.88
N ALA A 400 22.21 33.07 8.56
CA ALA A 400 21.48 33.99 7.69
C ALA A 400 19.95 33.98 7.94
N PHE A 401 19.34 32.79 8.01
CA PHE A 401 17.88 32.63 8.13
C PHE A 401 17.38 32.54 9.58
N GLY A 402 18.22 32.06 10.51
CA GLY A 402 17.85 31.78 11.89
C GLY A 402 17.20 30.40 12.07
N MET A 403 17.39 29.77 13.24
CA MET A 403 16.99 28.37 13.46
C MET A 403 15.47 28.11 13.56
N LEU A 404 14.76 28.71 14.52
CA LEU A 404 13.47 28.20 15.00
C LEU A 404 12.28 29.18 14.94
N CYS A 405 12.49 30.49 15.11
CA CYS A 405 11.39 31.42 15.44
C CYS A 405 10.99 32.43 14.34
N LYS A 406 11.53 32.31 13.12
CA LYS A 406 11.15 33.17 11.98
C LYS A 406 10.16 32.49 11.02
N PRO A 407 9.28 33.25 10.34
CA PRO A 407 8.43 32.70 9.27
C PRO A 407 9.26 32.09 8.12
N ASN A 408 10.48 32.56 7.89
CA ASN A 408 11.47 32.00 6.96
C ASN A 408 12.63 31.26 7.67
N GLY A 409 12.38 30.71 8.86
CA GLY A 409 13.42 30.00 9.63
C GLY A 409 13.91 28.73 8.94
N PHE A 410 15.18 28.39 9.17
CA PHE A 410 15.84 27.24 8.54
C PHE A 410 15.09 25.93 8.80
N LEU A 411 14.73 25.64 10.05
CA LEU A 411 14.02 24.41 10.42
C LEU A 411 12.52 24.42 10.09
N ARG A 412 11.98 25.45 9.42
CA ARG A 412 10.56 25.45 8.99
C ARG A 412 10.39 24.90 7.57
N SER A 413 11.45 24.89 6.78
CA SER A 413 11.45 24.30 5.43
C SER A 413 11.80 22.81 5.51
N GLY A 414 10.90 21.94 5.05
CA GLY A 414 11.15 20.50 5.00
C GLY A 414 12.41 20.11 4.22
N TRP A 415 12.78 20.90 3.20
CA TRP A 415 13.98 20.70 2.41
C TRP A 415 15.27 21.03 3.16
N HIS A 416 15.24 22.07 4.01
CA HIS A 416 16.38 22.40 4.87
C HIS A 416 16.50 21.42 6.04
N GLN A 417 15.37 20.93 6.58
CA GLN A 417 15.37 19.86 7.59
C GLN A 417 16.01 18.58 7.02
N PHE A 418 15.65 18.20 5.79
CA PHE A 418 16.23 17.05 5.11
C PHE A 418 17.75 17.20 4.92
N ASP A 419 18.22 18.31 4.34
CA ASP A 419 19.66 18.55 4.12
C ASP A 419 20.44 18.54 5.45
N PHE A 420 19.87 19.13 6.51
CA PHE A 420 20.44 19.13 7.85
C PHE A 420 20.60 17.73 8.45
N VAL A 421 19.56 16.88 8.37
CA VAL A 421 19.62 15.51 8.89
C VAL A 421 20.70 14.70 8.16
N VAL A 422 20.76 14.82 6.83
CA VAL A 422 21.74 14.05 6.05
C VAL A 422 23.17 14.54 6.32
N VAL A 423 23.41 15.84 6.53
CA VAL A 423 24.74 16.36 6.90
C VAL A 423 25.12 15.95 8.31
N LEU A 424 24.17 15.98 9.25
CA LEU A 424 24.39 15.56 10.63
C LEU A 424 24.85 14.09 10.69
N THR A 425 24.24 13.19 9.90
CA THR A 425 24.68 11.78 9.85
C THR A 425 26.11 11.64 9.30
N SER A 426 26.49 12.45 8.31
CA SER A 426 27.86 12.47 7.77
C SER A 426 28.89 13.01 8.76
N ILE A 427 28.50 13.96 9.63
CA ILE A 427 29.36 14.47 10.71
C ILE A 427 29.54 13.42 11.80
N VAL A 428 28.46 12.72 12.19
CA VAL A 428 28.50 11.65 13.19
C VAL A 428 29.49 10.55 12.78
N GLU A 429 29.51 10.16 11.51
CA GLU A 429 30.48 9.20 10.97
C GLU A 429 31.93 9.73 10.99
N LEU A 430 32.12 11.04 10.76
CA LEU A 430 33.45 11.65 10.75
C LEU A 430 34.04 11.78 12.17
N VAL A 431 33.18 12.06 13.16
CA VAL A 431 33.59 12.38 14.54
C VAL A 431 33.66 11.14 15.43
N LEU A 432 32.80 10.15 15.22
CA LEU A 432 32.83 8.91 16.01
C LEU A 432 33.90 7.96 15.45
N PRO A 433 34.95 7.62 16.24
CA PRO A 433 35.88 6.57 15.84
C PRO A 433 35.11 5.24 15.80
N TRP A 434 35.34 4.44 14.75
CA TRP A 434 34.79 3.09 14.55
C TRP A 434 34.85 2.22 15.83
N SER A 435 35.83 2.46 16.70
CA SER A 435 36.06 1.79 17.99
C SER A 435 34.97 1.99 19.07
N LEU A 436 34.17 3.06 19.06
CA LEU A 436 33.12 3.29 20.08
C LEU A 436 31.74 2.73 19.70
N SER A 437 31.62 2.11 18.53
CA SER A 437 30.35 1.72 17.92
C SER A 437 30.12 0.20 17.91
N HIS A 438 30.34 -0.46 19.06
CA HIS A 438 30.21 -1.92 19.23
C HIS A 438 28.77 -2.49 19.05
N GLY A 439 27.83 -1.70 18.53
CA GLY A 439 26.51 -2.17 18.10
C GLY A 439 26.45 -2.34 16.58
N VAL A 440 26.52 -3.59 16.12
CA VAL A 440 26.49 -3.98 14.69
C VAL A 440 25.30 -3.34 13.93
N GLY A 441 24.17 -3.12 14.61
CA GLY A 441 22.97 -2.51 14.02
C GLY A 441 23.03 -0.98 13.81
N ALA A 442 23.64 -0.23 14.74
CA ALA A 442 23.66 1.24 14.64
C ALA A 442 24.58 1.72 13.50
N ASN A 443 25.72 1.05 13.32
CA ASN A 443 26.62 1.31 12.21
C ASN A 443 25.99 0.97 10.85
N PHE A 444 25.21 -0.11 10.78
CA PHE A 444 24.50 -0.47 9.56
C PHE A 444 23.49 0.61 9.16
N VAL A 445 22.65 1.05 10.09
CA VAL A 445 21.64 2.10 9.82
C VAL A 445 22.28 3.43 9.45
N LEU A 446 23.34 3.86 10.15
CA LEU A 446 24.07 5.09 9.82
C LEU A 446 24.72 5.00 8.43
N ARG A 447 25.32 3.86 8.09
CA ARG A 447 25.88 3.60 6.75
C ARG A 447 24.80 3.63 5.66
N SER A 448 23.61 3.06 5.89
CA SER A 448 22.51 3.09 4.92
C SER A 448 22.00 4.50 4.64
N ILE A 449 21.99 5.40 5.63
CA ILE A 449 21.57 6.80 5.43
C ILE A 449 22.53 7.55 4.48
N HIS A 450 23.79 7.14 4.37
CA HIS A 450 24.76 7.78 3.47
C HIS A 450 24.44 7.56 1.99
N VAL A 451 23.69 6.51 1.67
CA VAL A 451 23.17 6.28 0.30
C VAL A 451 22.17 7.36 -0.11
N LEU A 452 21.62 8.13 0.86
CA LEU A 452 20.69 9.23 0.59
C LEU A 452 21.37 10.55 0.24
N ARG A 453 22.72 10.65 0.26
CA ARG A 453 23.46 11.89 -0.12
C ARG A 453 23.07 12.43 -1.52
N PRO A 454 22.87 11.60 -2.56
CA PRO A 454 22.41 12.07 -3.87
C PRO A 454 21.05 12.75 -3.84
N LEU A 455 20.15 12.41 -2.90
CA LEU A 455 18.85 13.08 -2.76
C LEU A 455 18.97 14.55 -2.32
N ARG A 456 20.10 14.97 -1.75
CA ARG A 456 20.35 16.40 -1.48
C ARG A 456 20.40 17.23 -2.77
N LEU A 457 20.79 16.63 -3.90
CA LEU A 457 20.77 17.28 -5.21
C LEU A 457 19.33 17.66 -5.61
N VAL A 458 18.37 16.78 -5.30
CA VAL A 458 16.95 16.97 -5.57
C VAL A 458 16.38 18.17 -4.81
N ALA A 459 16.83 18.38 -3.57
CA ALA A 459 16.42 19.53 -2.76
C ALA A 459 16.89 20.88 -3.35
N ARG A 460 17.91 20.87 -4.21
CA ARG A 460 18.55 22.05 -4.80
C ARG A 460 18.05 22.34 -6.22
N LEU A 461 17.60 21.31 -6.94
CA LEU A 461 17.02 21.46 -8.26
C LEU A 461 15.54 21.88 -8.13
N SER A 462 15.26 23.15 -8.42
CA SER A 462 13.91 23.73 -8.34
C SER A 462 12.87 22.97 -9.18
N GLY A 463 13.27 22.47 -10.36
CA GLY A 463 12.44 21.62 -11.21
C GLY A 463 12.01 20.31 -10.53
N LEU A 464 12.96 19.57 -9.95
CA LEU A 464 12.63 18.32 -9.24
C LEU A 464 11.85 18.58 -7.95
N ARG A 465 12.13 19.68 -7.26
CA ARG A 465 11.36 20.10 -6.09
C ARG A 465 9.90 20.35 -6.44
N GLN A 466 9.61 20.98 -7.59
CA GLN A 466 8.25 21.19 -8.05
C GLN A 466 7.55 19.86 -8.32
N VAL A 467 8.22 18.93 -9.02
CA VAL A 467 7.68 17.59 -9.28
C VAL A 467 7.38 16.85 -7.97
N ILE A 468 8.26 16.87 -6.99
CA ILE A 468 8.05 16.18 -5.70
C ILE A 468 6.96 16.86 -4.87
N ASN A 469 6.88 18.19 -4.85
CA ASN A 469 5.80 18.89 -4.16
C ASN A 469 4.44 18.51 -4.78
N LEU A 470 4.36 18.45 -6.11
CA LEU A 470 3.18 17.99 -6.83
C LEU A 470 2.87 16.52 -6.49
N LEU A 471 3.89 15.66 -6.51
CA LEU A 471 3.74 14.25 -6.12
C LEU A 471 3.23 14.13 -4.68
N GLY A 472 3.74 14.93 -3.74
CA GLY A 472 3.30 14.93 -2.34
C GLY A 472 1.83 15.31 -2.18
N VAL A 473 1.34 16.28 -2.95
CA VAL A 473 -0.09 16.64 -2.98
C VAL A 473 -0.93 15.48 -3.52
N VAL A 474 -0.45 14.78 -4.54
CA VAL A 474 -1.12 13.61 -5.12
C VAL A 474 -1.06 12.38 -4.19
N MET A 475 0.06 12.18 -3.49
CA MET A 475 0.31 11.03 -2.62
C MET A 475 -0.73 10.91 -1.50
N SER A 476 -1.21 12.03 -0.94
CA SER A 476 -2.29 11.97 0.07
C SER A 476 -3.57 11.32 -0.47
N ARG A 477 -3.87 11.49 -1.76
CA ARG A 477 -5.01 10.83 -2.42
C ARG A 477 -4.69 9.37 -2.74
N VAL A 478 -3.47 9.10 -3.21
CA VAL A 478 -3.00 7.73 -3.53
C VAL A 478 -3.00 6.84 -2.29
N ILE A 479 -2.59 7.35 -1.12
CA ILE A 479 -2.57 6.59 0.14
C ILE A 479 -3.97 6.04 0.48
N ASN A 480 -5.03 6.81 0.27
CA ASN A 480 -6.40 6.35 0.55
C ASN A 480 -6.80 5.16 -0.35
N VAL A 481 -6.44 5.21 -1.63
CA VAL A 481 -6.69 4.10 -2.58
C VAL A 481 -5.78 2.91 -2.27
N PHE A 482 -4.51 3.18 -1.96
CA PHE A 482 -3.53 2.17 -1.60
C PHE A 482 -3.93 1.38 -0.35
N VAL A 483 -4.47 2.05 0.68
CA VAL A 483 -5.00 1.37 1.88
C VAL A 483 -6.17 0.43 1.52
N VAL A 484 -7.04 0.83 0.60
CA VAL A 484 -8.14 -0.03 0.11
C VAL A 484 -7.60 -1.22 -0.69
N TYR A 485 -6.59 -0.99 -1.53
CA TYR A 485 -5.89 -2.05 -2.25
C TYR A 485 -5.23 -3.05 -1.30
N LEU A 486 -4.51 -2.57 -0.28
CA LEU A 486 -3.92 -3.43 0.76
C LEU A 486 -4.97 -4.21 1.54
N LEU A 487 -6.13 -3.61 1.83
CA LEU A 487 -7.24 -4.33 2.47
C LEU A 487 -7.76 -5.46 1.58
N PHE A 488 -7.89 -5.22 0.27
CA PHE A 488 -8.29 -6.26 -0.67
C PHE A 488 -7.26 -7.39 -0.74
N LEU A 489 -5.97 -7.06 -0.86
CA LEU A 489 -4.89 -8.03 -0.79
C LEU A 489 -4.89 -8.82 0.52
N LEU A 490 -5.21 -8.18 1.64
CA LEU A 490 -5.35 -8.86 2.93
C LEU A 490 -6.46 -9.92 2.89
N VAL A 491 -7.59 -9.65 2.24
CA VAL A 491 -8.66 -10.67 2.08
C VAL A 491 -8.15 -11.86 1.28
N PHE A 492 -7.50 -11.65 0.14
CA PHE A 492 -6.93 -12.74 -0.67
C PHE A 492 -5.79 -13.47 0.03
N SER A 493 -4.98 -12.75 0.81
CA SER A 493 -3.91 -13.34 1.60
C SER A 493 -4.48 -14.28 2.66
N LEU A 494 -5.49 -13.84 3.42
CA LEU A 494 -6.17 -14.68 4.41
C LEU A 494 -6.87 -15.87 3.75
N LEU A 495 -7.53 -15.66 2.60
CA LEU A 495 -8.14 -16.74 1.82
C LEU A 495 -7.08 -17.75 1.37
N GLY A 496 -5.94 -17.27 0.89
CA GLY A 496 -4.82 -18.09 0.45
C GLY A 496 -4.23 -18.94 1.57
N VAL A 497 -4.04 -18.37 2.77
CA VAL A 497 -3.60 -19.14 3.95
C VAL A 497 -4.60 -20.26 4.26
N GLN A 498 -5.90 -19.98 4.28
CA GLN A 498 -6.91 -21.01 4.56
C GLN A 498 -6.98 -22.12 3.48
N LEU A 499 -6.75 -21.76 2.22
CA LEU A 499 -6.82 -22.69 1.09
C LEU A 499 -5.54 -23.49 0.89
N PHE A 500 -4.37 -22.94 1.21
CA PHE A 500 -3.09 -23.48 0.76
C PHE A 500 -2.06 -23.74 1.86
N ALA A 501 -2.24 -23.22 3.09
CA ALA A 501 -1.29 -23.47 4.17
C ALA A 501 -1.12 -24.97 4.43
N GLY A 502 0.14 -25.43 4.48
CA GLY A 502 0.50 -26.83 4.69
C GLY A 502 0.23 -27.76 3.49
N ARG A 503 -0.24 -27.24 2.35
CA ARG A 503 -0.59 -28.05 1.16
C ARG A 503 0.44 -28.01 0.03
N PHE A 504 1.41 -27.10 0.08
CA PHE A 504 2.42 -26.95 -0.99
C PHE A 504 3.67 -27.80 -0.79
N ALA A 505 3.82 -28.45 0.36
CA ALA A 505 4.97 -29.28 0.63
C ALA A 505 4.95 -30.51 -0.27
N SER A 506 6.09 -30.82 -0.86
CA SER A 506 6.28 -31.98 -1.72
C SER A 506 7.62 -32.64 -1.45
N CYS A 507 7.74 -33.91 -1.82
CA CYS A 507 9.02 -34.61 -1.79
C CYS A 507 9.96 -34.07 -2.88
N THR A 508 11.27 -34.09 -2.66
CA THR A 508 12.26 -33.73 -3.70
C THR A 508 12.11 -34.66 -4.91
N ASP A 509 12.01 -35.95 -4.64
CA ASP A 509 11.71 -36.99 -5.62
C ASP A 509 10.20 -37.11 -5.84
N LYS A 510 9.78 -36.84 -7.08
CA LYS A 510 8.37 -36.86 -7.49
C LYS A 510 7.79 -38.27 -7.58
N ALA A 511 8.61 -39.32 -7.47
CA ALA A 511 8.12 -40.70 -7.38
C ALA A 511 7.26 -40.92 -6.12
N PHE A 512 7.50 -40.14 -5.06
CA PHE A 512 6.78 -40.26 -3.79
C PHE A 512 5.73 -39.16 -3.64
N THR A 513 4.46 -39.54 -3.64
CA THR A 513 3.32 -38.62 -3.48
C THR A 513 2.92 -38.40 -2.02
N THR A 514 3.31 -39.31 -1.12
CA THR A 514 2.97 -39.22 0.31
C THR A 514 4.18 -38.84 1.14
N ARG A 515 3.94 -38.08 2.21
CA ARG A 515 4.98 -37.69 3.17
C ARG A 515 5.64 -38.91 3.82
N GLU A 516 4.86 -39.93 4.16
CA GLU A 516 5.37 -41.15 4.79
C GLU A 516 6.31 -41.92 3.87
N SER A 517 5.91 -42.12 2.60
CA SER A 517 6.78 -42.79 1.61
C SER A 517 8.04 -41.99 1.31
N CYS A 518 7.95 -40.66 1.27
CA CYS A 518 9.10 -39.77 1.05
C CYS A 518 10.14 -39.88 2.18
N LEU A 519 9.67 -39.78 3.44
CA LEU A 519 10.55 -39.88 4.60
C LEU A 519 11.11 -41.29 4.79
N ALA A 520 10.33 -42.34 4.47
CA ALA A 520 10.80 -43.71 4.50
C ALA A 520 11.92 -43.98 3.47
N ALA A 521 11.91 -43.25 2.34
CA ALA A 521 12.97 -43.28 1.34
C ALA A 521 14.20 -42.43 1.73
N GLY A 522 14.16 -41.71 2.86
CA GLY A 522 15.24 -40.84 3.31
C GLY A 522 15.31 -39.48 2.59
N ASP A 523 14.27 -39.12 1.84
CA ASP A 523 14.19 -37.83 1.12
C ASP A 523 13.50 -36.74 1.95
N ARG A 524 13.65 -35.48 1.54
CA ARG A 524 13.16 -34.29 2.24
C ARG A 524 11.77 -33.89 1.76
N TRP A 525 10.91 -33.57 2.72
CA TRP A 525 9.56 -33.05 2.49
C TRP A 525 9.53 -31.56 2.84
N GLU A 526 9.65 -30.71 1.83
CA GLU A 526 9.84 -29.26 2.01
C GLU A 526 8.82 -28.47 1.17
N ASN A 527 8.48 -27.27 1.66
CA ASN A 527 7.70 -26.31 0.87
C ASN A 527 8.60 -25.68 -0.20
N PRO A 528 8.06 -25.38 -1.40
CA PRO A 528 8.76 -24.54 -2.36
C PRO A 528 9.03 -23.14 -1.75
N PRO A 529 10.13 -22.48 -2.16
CA PRO A 529 10.55 -21.19 -1.62
C PRO A 529 9.57 -20.04 -1.89
#